data_AF-A0A929SR43-F1
#
_entry.id   AF-A0A929SR43-F1
#
_cell.length_a   1.000
_cell.length_b   1.000
_cell.length_c   1.000
_cell.angle_alpha   90.00
_cell.angle_beta   90.00
_cell.angle_gamma   90.00
#
_symmetry.space_group_name_H-M   'P 1'
#
loop_
_entity.id
_entity.type
_entity.pdbx_description
1 polymer ?
#
loop_
_entity_poly.entity_id
_entity_poly.type
_entity_poly.pdbx_seq_one_letter_code
_entity_poly.pdbx_strand_id
1 'polypeptide(L)'
;MDKRKKSLRIKKDIREIKGSVTKKEMEKENEIIVTYNGKEYSFNGVESVLDRFSNIIEKDYNILAIRYGNSIKSLKHRPQKSAELKFLDMTSEDGKMIYIRGLLYILCMAINRLYPNAKIRTEYQLHNAMYVNITNIELTEDMIKDIELEMKNIVNKDYEIIKKSFTKEESEEFYAKNRSLRGMLQKDVKNEVKLYFCDRIF
;
A
#
# COMPACT_ATOMS: atom_id res chain seq x y z
N MET A 1 43.82 20.83 -55.14
CA MET A 1 44.50 19.58 -55.54
C MET A 1 45.03 18.95 -54.27
N ASP A 2 44.21 18.12 -53.61
CA ASP A 2 44.54 17.55 -52.30
C ASP A 2 44.12 16.07 -52.21
N LYS A 3 44.85 15.35 -51.36
CA LYS A 3 45.24 13.95 -51.46
C LYS A 3 44.22 13.00 -50.86
N ARG A 4 44.08 11.84 -51.52
CA ARG A 4 43.87 10.48 -50.96
C ARG A 4 42.79 10.31 -49.87
N LYS A 5 41.73 9.57 -50.21
CA LYS A 5 41.38 8.30 -49.54
C LYS A 5 40.40 7.49 -50.39
N LYS A 6 40.91 6.41 -50.95
CA LYS A 6 40.18 5.40 -51.72
C LYS A 6 39.93 4.21 -50.79
N SER A 7 38.67 3.76 -50.77
CA SER A 7 38.13 2.46 -50.31
C SER A 7 38.42 1.97 -48.88
N LEU A 8 37.36 1.61 -48.16
CA LEU A 8 36.98 0.19 -47.97
C LEU A 8 35.65 0.13 -47.20
N ARG A 9 34.61 -0.38 -47.89
CA ARG A 9 33.37 -0.84 -47.24
C ARG A 9 33.73 -2.00 -46.33
N ILE A 10 33.51 -1.85 -45.03
CA ILE A 10 33.38 -2.99 -44.11
C ILE A 10 32.00 -2.85 -43.46
N LYS A 11 31.00 -3.47 -44.08
CA LYS A 11 29.81 -3.92 -43.36
C LYS A 11 30.23 -5.21 -42.66
N LYS A 12 30.66 -5.11 -41.40
CA LYS A 12 30.55 -6.23 -40.46
C LYS A 12 29.36 -5.91 -39.57
N ASP A 13 28.31 -6.70 -39.76
CA ASP A 13 27.07 -6.67 -39.01
C ASP A 13 27.38 -6.72 -37.50
N ILE A 14 26.86 -5.74 -36.75
CA ILE A 14 26.94 -5.70 -35.27
C ILE A 14 26.20 -6.90 -34.63
N ARG A 15 25.56 -7.74 -35.45
CA ARG A 15 24.81 -8.93 -35.05
C ARG A 15 25.66 -10.17 -34.73
N GLU A 16 26.97 -10.15 -34.99
CA GLU A 16 27.85 -11.32 -34.74
C GLU A 16 28.63 -11.30 -33.42
N ILE A 17 28.48 -10.27 -32.57
CA ILE A 17 29.15 -10.22 -31.23
C ILE A 17 28.21 -10.73 -30.11
N LYS A 18 26.97 -11.12 -30.41
CA LYS A 18 26.01 -11.66 -29.42
C LYS A 18 25.91 -13.19 -29.42
N GLY A 19 27.05 -13.86 -29.32
CA GLY A 19 27.14 -15.23 -28.80
C GLY A 19 28.27 -15.24 -27.77
N SER A 20 28.11 -15.65 -26.53
CA SER A 20 27.15 -16.58 -25.93
C SER A 20 27.23 -16.32 -24.43
N VAL A 21 26.26 -15.56 -23.89
CA VAL A 21 26.06 -15.45 -22.45
C VAL A 21 25.43 -16.76 -22.01
N THR A 22 26.06 -17.47 -21.10
CA THR A 22 25.60 -18.79 -20.64
C THR A 22 24.27 -18.64 -19.89
N LYS A 23 23.35 -19.61 -20.01
CA LYS A 23 22.06 -19.62 -19.27
C LYS A 23 22.22 -19.38 -17.76
N LYS A 24 23.37 -19.74 -17.17
CA LYS A 24 23.73 -19.47 -15.76
C LYS A 24 23.94 -17.98 -15.43
N GLU A 25 24.27 -17.15 -16.40
CA GLU A 25 24.47 -15.70 -16.22
C GLU A 25 23.15 -14.93 -16.34
N MET A 26 22.19 -15.41 -17.15
CA MET A 26 20.85 -14.85 -17.23
C MET A 26 19.99 -15.14 -15.99
N GLU A 27 20.25 -16.23 -15.26
CA GLU A 27 19.57 -16.54 -13.99
C GLU A 27 20.06 -15.70 -12.81
N LYS A 28 21.25 -15.08 -12.90
CA LYS A 28 21.81 -14.20 -11.86
C LYS A 28 21.25 -12.78 -11.89
N GLU A 29 20.48 -12.40 -12.91
CA GLU A 29 20.10 -11.00 -13.17
C GLU A 29 18.80 -10.53 -12.52
N ASN A 30 18.10 -11.37 -11.74
CA ASN A 30 16.86 -10.97 -11.05
C ASN A 30 16.75 -11.48 -9.61
N GLU A 31 17.87 -11.65 -8.90
CA GLU A 31 17.80 -11.89 -7.46
C GLU A 31 17.46 -10.59 -6.72
N ILE A 32 16.25 -10.51 -6.14
CA ILE A 32 15.79 -9.32 -5.43
C ILE A 32 16.36 -9.37 -4.02
N ILE A 33 17.30 -8.47 -3.73
CA ILE A 33 18.00 -8.43 -2.44
C ILE A 33 17.33 -7.40 -1.53
N VAL A 34 16.86 -7.84 -0.38
CA VAL A 34 16.31 -6.99 0.67
C VAL A 34 17.29 -6.91 1.81
N THR A 35 17.66 -5.68 2.19
CA THR A 35 18.55 -5.46 3.33
C THR A 35 17.74 -5.09 4.56
N TYR A 36 17.88 -5.86 5.64
CA TYR A 36 17.24 -5.59 6.94
C TYR A 36 18.28 -5.73 8.07
N ASN A 37 18.45 -4.68 8.87
CA ASN A 37 19.46 -4.59 9.94
C ASN A 37 20.87 -5.00 9.49
N GLY A 38 21.27 -4.55 8.29
CA GLY A 38 22.58 -4.85 7.70
C GLY A 38 22.75 -6.28 7.17
N LYS A 39 21.72 -7.13 7.26
CA LYS A 39 21.71 -8.48 6.67
C LYS A 39 20.94 -8.49 5.37
N GLU A 40 21.40 -9.28 4.41
CA GLU A 40 20.78 -9.44 3.10
C GLU A 40 19.88 -10.69 3.07
N TYR A 41 18.73 -10.53 2.43
CA TYR A 41 17.73 -11.59 2.26
C TYR A 41 17.32 -11.62 0.78
N SER A 42 17.53 -12.77 0.14
CA SER A 42 17.10 -13.01 -1.24
C SER A 42 15.60 -13.32 -1.32
N PHE A 43 14.91 -12.67 -2.25
CA PHE A 43 13.50 -12.84 -2.57
C PHE A 43 13.31 -13.28 -4.03
N ASN A 44 12.36 -14.18 -4.25
CA ASN A 44 11.99 -14.71 -5.57
C ASN A 44 10.82 -13.95 -6.23
N GLY A 45 10.33 -12.87 -5.62
CA GLY A 45 9.20 -12.07 -6.09
C GLY A 45 7.80 -12.65 -5.80
N VAL A 46 7.70 -13.88 -5.31
CA VAL A 46 6.43 -14.55 -4.93
C VAL A 46 6.19 -14.46 -3.42
N GLU A 47 7.24 -14.66 -2.63
CA GLU A 47 7.20 -14.55 -1.16
C GLU A 47 6.96 -13.09 -0.74
N SER A 48 6.08 -12.89 0.24
CA SER A 48 5.87 -11.57 0.85
C SER A 48 6.81 -11.35 2.04
N VAL A 49 6.97 -10.09 2.45
CA VAL A 49 7.72 -9.75 3.66
C VAL A 49 7.12 -10.41 4.90
N LEU A 50 5.79 -10.51 4.96
CA LEU A 50 5.08 -11.18 6.05
C LEU A 50 5.49 -12.66 6.15
N ASP A 51 5.55 -13.36 5.01
CA ASP A 51 5.91 -14.78 4.98
C ASP A 51 7.35 -14.98 5.47
N ARG A 52 8.29 -14.19 4.94
CA ARG A 52 9.73 -14.30 5.24
C ARG A 52 10.09 -13.95 6.68
N PHE A 53 9.40 -12.95 7.25
CA PHE A 53 9.69 -12.41 8.58
C PHE A 53 8.58 -12.71 9.61
N SER A 54 7.77 -13.74 9.36
CA SER A 54 6.71 -14.25 10.26
C SER A 54 7.21 -14.40 11.70
N ASN A 55 8.37 -15.03 11.90
CA ASN A 55 8.99 -15.22 13.22
C ASN A 55 9.26 -13.93 14.02
N ILE A 56 9.40 -12.78 13.33
CA ILE A 56 9.58 -11.47 13.96
C ILE A 56 8.22 -10.82 14.18
N ILE A 57 7.40 -10.80 13.13
CA ILE A 57 6.10 -10.11 13.10
C ILE A 57 5.11 -10.73 14.10
N GLU A 58 5.07 -12.06 14.20
CA GLU A 58 4.19 -12.77 15.13
C GLU A 58 4.59 -12.57 16.60
N LYS A 59 5.83 -12.16 16.88
CA LYS A 59 6.32 -11.88 18.23
C LYS A 59 6.13 -10.43 18.66
N ASP A 60 5.91 -9.54 17.70
CA ASP A 60 5.75 -8.11 17.94
C ASP A 60 4.54 -7.56 17.18
N TYR A 61 3.38 -7.60 17.84
CA TYR A 61 2.12 -7.07 17.33
C TYR A 61 2.10 -5.55 17.15
N ASN A 62 3.15 -4.82 17.58
CA ASN A 62 3.25 -3.38 17.33
C ASN A 62 3.71 -3.06 15.90
N ILE A 63 4.20 -4.05 15.15
CA ILE A 63 4.62 -3.86 13.76
C ILE A 63 3.38 -3.68 12.87
N LEU A 64 3.24 -2.49 12.30
CA LEU A 64 2.06 -2.12 11.49
C LEU A 64 2.32 -2.23 9.98
N ALA A 65 3.54 -1.90 9.55
CA ALA A 65 3.89 -1.78 8.15
C ALA A 65 5.41 -1.89 7.94
N ILE A 66 5.84 -1.74 6.69
CA ILE A 66 7.25 -1.57 6.35
C ILE A 66 7.51 -0.27 5.62
N ARG A 67 8.70 0.28 5.84
CA ARG A 67 9.38 1.17 4.91
C ARG A 67 10.28 0.31 4.03
N TYR A 68 10.02 0.35 2.73
CA TYR A 68 10.77 -0.36 1.70
C TYR A 68 11.37 0.66 0.73
N GLY A 69 12.69 0.85 0.80
CA GLY A 69 13.37 2.01 0.27
C GLY A 69 12.74 3.30 0.80
N ASN A 70 12.28 4.15 -0.11
CA ASN A 70 11.63 5.43 0.23
C ASN A 70 10.10 5.34 0.30
N SER A 71 9.52 4.14 0.33
CA SER A 71 8.07 3.95 0.23
C SER A 71 7.50 3.11 1.37
N ILE A 72 6.33 3.48 1.87
CA ILE A 72 5.61 2.69 2.87
C ILE A 72 4.77 1.62 2.17
N LYS A 73 4.85 0.38 2.65
CA LYS A 73 4.14 -0.78 2.10
C LYS A 73 3.52 -1.62 3.22
N SER A 74 2.52 -2.43 2.86
CA SER A 74 1.96 -3.45 3.77
C SER A 74 2.98 -4.55 4.03
N LEU A 75 2.85 -5.26 5.15
CA LEU A 75 3.60 -6.49 5.44
C LEU A 75 3.40 -7.56 4.35
N LYS A 76 2.23 -7.59 3.70
CA LYS A 76 1.93 -8.48 2.57
C LYS A 76 2.62 -8.05 1.25
N HIS A 77 3.49 -7.05 1.28
CA HIS A 77 4.22 -6.61 0.08
C HIS A 77 5.18 -7.71 -0.39
N ARG A 78 5.13 -7.98 -1.69
CA ARG A 78 6.10 -8.83 -2.39
C ARG A 78 7.17 -7.94 -3.02
N PRO A 79 8.42 -7.99 -2.55
CA PRO A 79 9.54 -7.29 -3.18
C PRO A 79 9.60 -7.53 -4.69
N GLN A 80 9.82 -6.46 -5.45
CA GLN A 80 10.00 -6.52 -6.92
C GLN A 80 11.34 -5.92 -7.37
N LYS A 81 12.05 -5.24 -6.47
CA LYS A 81 13.31 -4.54 -6.72
C LYS A 81 14.10 -4.47 -5.43
N SER A 82 15.41 -4.67 -5.47
CA SER A 82 16.26 -4.63 -4.27
C SER A 82 16.15 -3.29 -3.54
N ALA A 83 16.00 -3.33 -2.21
CA ALA A 83 15.90 -2.14 -1.37
C ALA A 83 16.12 -2.45 0.11
N GLU A 84 16.37 -1.40 0.90
CA GLU A 84 16.39 -1.48 2.36
C GLU A 84 14.96 -1.63 2.91
N LEU A 85 14.80 -2.50 3.91
CA LEU A 85 13.56 -2.72 4.65
C LEU A 85 13.72 -2.28 6.11
N LYS A 86 12.72 -1.56 6.61
CA LYS A 86 12.57 -1.21 8.02
C LYS A 86 11.12 -1.48 8.46
N PHE A 87 10.95 -2.14 9.60
CA PHE A 87 9.63 -2.25 10.22
C PHE A 87 9.19 -0.90 10.80
N LEU A 88 7.89 -0.64 10.75
CA LEU A 88 7.28 0.57 11.27
C LEU A 88 6.27 0.20 12.34
N ASP A 89 6.41 0.85 13.48
CA ASP A 89 5.50 0.80 14.61
C ASP A 89 5.09 2.23 15.03
N MET A 90 4.31 2.35 16.10
CA MET A 90 3.87 3.65 16.63
C MET A 90 4.99 4.52 17.22
N THR A 91 6.24 4.05 17.32
CA THR A 91 7.38 4.89 17.73
C THR A 91 7.84 5.79 16.58
N SER A 92 7.59 5.37 15.34
CA SER A 92 7.87 6.15 14.13
C SER A 92 6.69 7.07 13.76
N GLU A 93 6.97 8.27 13.24
CA GLU A 93 5.93 9.20 12.78
C GLU A 93 5.01 8.58 11.72
N ASP A 94 5.58 7.83 10.78
CA ASP A 94 4.79 7.13 9.76
C ASP A 94 3.90 6.04 10.36
N GLY A 95 4.41 5.27 11.32
CA GLY A 95 3.61 4.24 11.98
C GLY A 95 2.50 4.84 12.85
N LYS A 96 2.73 5.97 13.53
CA LYS A 96 1.65 6.73 14.19
C LYS A 96 0.57 7.14 13.20
N MET A 97 0.95 7.67 12.03
CA MET A 97 0.00 8.06 11.00
C MET A 97 -0.77 6.87 10.42
N ILE A 98 -0.13 5.70 10.28
CA ILE A 98 -0.80 4.47 9.84
C ILE A 98 -1.82 4.02 10.89
N TYR A 99 -1.44 4.02 12.17
CA TYR A 99 -2.32 3.66 13.28
C TYR A 99 -3.55 4.57 13.37
N ILE A 100 -3.34 5.90 13.35
CA ILE A 100 -4.43 6.90 13.38
C ILE A 100 -5.39 6.72 12.20
N ARG A 101 -4.87 6.45 10.99
CA ARG A 101 -5.71 6.17 9.81
C ARG A 101 -6.51 4.88 9.97
N GLY A 102 -5.94 3.85 10.60
CA GLY A 102 -6.64 2.63 10.95
C GLY A 102 -7.80 2.88 11.92
N LEU A 103 -7.55 3.64 13.00
CA LEU A 103 -8.60 4.04 13.95
C LEU A 103 -9.71 4.86 13.29
N LEU A 104 -9.35 5.83 12.43
CA LEU A 104 -10.31 6.60 11.66
C LEU A 104 -11.17 5.70 10.78
N TYR A 105 -10.57 4.70 10.15
CA TYR A 105 -11.28 3.75 9.30
C TYR A 105 -12.29 2.95 10.13
N ILE A 106 -11.91 2.43 11.30
CA ILE A 106 -12.81 1.73 12.23
C ILE A 106 -13.95 2.63 12.71
N LEU A 107 -13.66 3.89 13.06
CA LEU A 107 -14.68 4.87 13.43
C LEU A 107 -15.68 5.11 12.28
N CYS A 108 -15.19 5.31 11.05
CA CYS A 108 -16.05 5.45 9.87
C CYS A 108 -16.91 4.22 9.62
N MET A 109 -16.36 3.03 9.84
CA MET A 109 -17.10 1.77 9.72
C MET A 109 -18.22 1.69 10.77
N ALA A 110 -17.93 1.98 12.04
CA ALA A 110 -18.90 1.95 13.12
C ALA A 110 -20.06 2.93 12.85
N ILE A 111 -19.73 4.19 12.53
CA ILE A 111 -20.74 5.21 12.19
C ILE A 111 -21.55 4.77 10.97
N ASN A 112 -20.93 4.21 9.93
CA ASN A 112 -21.68 3.79 8.75
C ASN A 112 -22.63 2.61 9.02
N ARG A 113 -22.27 1.69 9.94
CA ARG A 113 -23.14 0.57 10.34
C ARG A 113 -24.34 1.05 11.16
N LEU A 114 -24.12 1.93 12.13
CA LEU A 114 -25.17 2.41 13.04
C LEU A 114 -26.02 3.52 12.39
N TYR A 115 -25.37 4.44 11.68
CA TYR A 115 -25.94 5.66 11.12
C TYR A 115 -25.54 5.82 9.63
N PRO A 116 -26.06 4.97 8.72
CA PRO A 116 -25.61 4.90 7.33
C PRO A 116 -25.76 6.22 6.54
N ASN A 117 -26.69 7.09 6.96
CA ASN A 117 -26.92 8.39 6.35
C ASN A 117 -26.06 9.52 6.95
N ALA A 118 -25.21 9.24 7.93
CA ALA A 118 -24.33 10.22 8.56
C ALA A 118 -23.26 10.73 7.58
N LYS A 119 -23.11 12.05 7.50
CA LYS A 119 -22.13 12.76 6.69
C LYS A 119 -20.94 13.14 7.55
N ILE A 120 -19.95 12.26 7.52
CA ILE A 120 -18.68 12.39 8.26
C ILE A 120 -17.77 13.37 7.52
N ARG A 121 -17.22 14.35 8.25
CA ARG A 121 -16.17 15.26 7.81
C ARG A 121 -15.01 15.21 8.80
N THR A 122 -13.83 14.81 8.34
CA THR A 122 -12.58 14.96 9.08
C THR A 122 -12.10 16.40 8.97
N GLU A 123 -11.86 17.07 10.09
CA GLU A 123 -11.45 18.48 10.07
C GLU A 123 -9.98 18.67 10.46
N TYR A 124 -9.57 18.22 11.66
CA TYR A 124 -8.24 18.49 12.19
C TYR A 124 -7.54 17.22 12.65
N GLN A 125 -6.28 17.09 12.25
CA GLN A 125 -5.32 16.16 12.84
C GLN A 125 -4.50 16.94 13.87
N LEU A 126 -4.77 16.72 15.15
CA LEU A 126 -3.90 17.15 16.24
C LEU A 126 -2.83 16.08 16.46
N HIS A 127 -1.72 16.44 17.12
CA HIS A 127 -0.58 15.52 17.30
C HIS A 127 -1.00 14.15 17.88
N ASN A 128 -1.92 14.15 18.85
CA ASN A 128 -2.40 12.95 19.54
C ASN A 128 -3.91 12.72 19.43
N ALA A 129 -4.61 13.48 18.59
CA ALA A 129 -6.07 13.40 18.50
C ALA A 129 -6.55 13.74 17.10
N MET A 130 -7.71 13.21 16.73
CA MET A 130 -8.34 13.56 15.46
C MET A 130 -9.76 14.00 15.73
N TYR A 131 -10.12 15.16 15.16
CA TYR A 131 -11.45 15.71 15.29
C TYR A 131 -12.29 15.36 14.06
N VAL A 132 -13.43 14.73 14.31
CA VAL A 132 -14.39 14.28 13.31
C VAL A 132 -15.74 14.89 13.60
N ASN A 133 -16.34 15.48 12.57
CA ASN A 133 -17.63 16.13 12.65
C ASN A 133 -18.67 15.32 11.85
N ILE A 134 -19.88 15.16 12.40
CA ILE A 134 -21.03 14.60 11.68
C ILE A 134 -21.98 15.75 11.37
N THR A 135 -22.00 16.13 10.10
CA THR A 135 -22.54 17.43 9.67
C THR A 135 -24.06 17.50 9.51
N ASN A 136 -24.76 16.36 9.59
CA ASN A 136 -26.20 16.28 9.31
C ASN A 136 -27.01 15.61 10.42
N ILE A 137 -26.40 15.31 11.57
CA ILE A 137 -27.04 14.68 12.72
C ILE A 137 -26.47 15.34 13.98
N GLU A 138 -27.32 15.65 14.96
CA GLU A 138 -26.85 16.06 16.28
C GLU A 138 -26.37 14.84 17.07
N LEU A 139 -25.13 14.91 17.58
CA LEU A 139 -24.55 13.84 18.38
C LEU A 139 -25.11 13.89 19.80
N THR A 140 -25.61 12.75 20.28
CA THR A 140 -25.99 12.55 21.69
C THR A 140 -24.95 11.69 22.41
N GLU A 141 -24.94 11.73 23.75
CA GLU A 141 -24.03 10.89 24.54
C GLU A 141 -24.26 9.40 24.31
N ASP A 142 -25.51 8.97 24.11
CA ASP A 142 -25.83 7.57 23.86
C ASP A 142 -25.34 7.13 22.47
N MET A 143 -25.44 7.99 21.45
CA MET A 143 -24.84 7.72 20.15
C MET A 143 -23.32 7.52 20.25
N ILE A 144 -22.64 8.31 21.09
CA ILE A 144 -21.19 8.19 21.30
C ILE A 144 -20.87 6.83 21.95
N LYS A 145 -21.62 6.42 22.97
CA LYS A 145 -21.45 5.10 23.62
C LYS A 145 -21.68 3.95 22.63
N ASP A 146 -22.71 4.05 21.80
CA ASP A 146 -23.01 3.04 20.78
C ASP A 146 -21.90 2.93 19.73
N ILE A 147 -21.36 4.08 19.29
CA ILE A 147 -20.23 4.11 18.35
C ILE A 147 -19.00 3.47 18.98
N GLU A 148 -18.66 3.80 20.24
CA GLU A 148 -17.52 3.21 20.94
C GLU A 148 -17.67 1.69 21.08
N LEU A 149 -18.86 1.22 21.44
CA LEU A 149 -19.16 -0.21 21.54
C LEU A 149 -19.00 -0.90 20.19
N GLU A 150 -19.53 -0.33 19.12
CA GLU A 150 -19.41 -0.92 17.78
C GLU A 150 -17.96 -0.90 17.26
N MET A 151 -17.17 0.14 17.57
CA MET A 151 -15.74 0.14 17.27
C MET A 151 -15.01 -1.03 17.95
N LYS A 152 -15.28 -1.27 19.23
CA LYS A 152 -14.72 -2.42 19.96
C LYS A 152 -15.18 -3.76 19.35
N ASN A 153 -16.46 -3.86 18.96
CA ASN A 153 -16.99 -5.04 18.27
C ASN A 153 -16.29 -5.29 16.93
N ILE A 154 -16.00 -4.25 16.15
CA ILE A 154 -15.28 -4.35 14.88
C ILE A 154 -13.86 -4.89 15.11
N VAL A 155 -13.15 -4.34 16.12
CA VAL A 155 -11.80 -4.80 16.48
C VAL A 155 -11.81 -6.27 16.92
N ASN A 156 -12.76 -6.67 17.77
CA ASN A 156 -12.87 -8.04 18.27
C ASN A 156 -13.18 -9.07 17.18
N LYS A 157 -13.79 -8.66 16.08
CA LYS A 157 -14.06 -9.55 14.93
C LYS A 157 -12.85 -9.77 14.03
N ASP A 158 -11.79 -8.98 14.20
CA ASP A 158 -10.51 -9.10 13.49
C ASP A 158 -10.67 -9.26 11.97
N TYR A 159 -11.47 -8.37 11.37
CA TYR A 159 -11.72 -8.43 9.93
C TYR A 159 -10.45 -8.14 9.12
N GLU A 160 -10.24 -8.92 8.06
CA GLU A 160 -9.16 -8.66 7.13
C GLU A 160 -9.39 -7.37 6.32
N ILE A 161 -8.37 -6.50 6.28
CA ILE A 161 -8.34 -5.34 5.39
C ILE A 161 -7.70 -5.74 4.06
N ILE A 162 -8.50 -5.73 2.99
CA ILE A 162 -8.11 -6.14 1.65
C ILE A 162 -7.95 -4.93 0.74
N LYS A 163 -6.75 -4.75 0.21
CA LYS A 163 -6.47 -3.70 -0.79
C LYS A 163 -6.76 -4.22 -2.20
N LYS A 164 -7.56 -3.47 -2.97
CA LYS A 164 -7.79 -3.73 -4.39
C LYS A 164 -7.38 -2.53 -5.24
N SER A 165 -6.71 -2.79 -6.36
CA SER A 165 -6.46 -1.83 -7.43
C SER A 165 -7.54 -2.01 -8.50
N PHE A 166 -8.07 -0.91 -8.99
CA PHE A 166 -9.03 -0.85 -10.09
C PHE A 166 -8.42 -0.04 -11.23
N THR A 167 -8.68 -0.46 -12.47
CA THR A 167 -8.47 0.41 -13.62
C THR A 167 -9.46 1.58 -13.57
N LYS A 168 -9.28 2.55 -14.47
CA LYS A 168 -10.18 3.70 -14.54
C LYS A 168 -11.61 3.25 -14.85
N GLU A 169 -11.77 2.36 -15.84
CA GLU A 169 -13.06 1.81 -16.26
C GLU A 169 -13.73 1.03 -15.12
N GLU A 170 -13.01 0.09 -14.49
CA GLU A 170 -13.55 -0.69 -13.36
C GLU A 170 -13.96 0.21 -12.19
N SER A 171 -13.20 1.29 -11.95
CA SER A 171 -13.53 2.25 -10.89
C SER A 171 -14.81 3.04 -11.20
N GLU A 172 -15.07 3.38 -12.47
CA GLU A 172 -16.28 4.09 -12.89
C GLU A 172 -17.53 3.25 -12.68
N GLU A 173 -17.48 1.98 -13.08
CA GLU A 173 -18.56 1.01 -12.82
C GLU A 173 -18.81 0.84 -11.32
N PHE A 174 -17.73 0.72 -10.54
CA PHE A 174 -17.80 0.57 -9.10
C PHE A 174 -18.48 1.78 -8.43
N TYR A 175 -18.10 3.01 -8.79
CA TYR A 175 -18.72 4.22 -8.22
C TYR A 175 -20.15 4.43 -8.69
N ALA A 176 -20.49 4.10 -9.94
CA ALA A 176 -21.85 4.18 -10.45
C ALA A 176 -22.80 3.25 -9.67
N LYS A 177 -22.34 2.04 -9.34
CA LYS A 177 -23.12 1.05 -8.57
C LYS A 177 -23.28 1.43 -7.10
N ASN A 178 -22.20 1.87 -6.45
CA ASN A 178 -22.20 2.11 -5.00
C ASN A 178 -22.58 3.54 -4.59
N ARG A 179 -22.73 4.47 -5.54
CA ARG A 179 -23.11 5.88 -5.30
C ARG A 179 -22.29 6.56 -4.19
N SER A 180 -21.00 6.28 -4.15
CA SER A 180 -20.08 6.82 -3.14
C SER A 180 -19.11 7.81 -3.78
N LEU A 181 -18.88 8.93 -3.10
CA LEU A 181 -17.83 9.90 -3.47
C LEU A 181 -16.46 9.52 -2.89
N ARG A 182 -16.40 8.54 -1.97
CA ARG A 182 -15.17 8.16 -1.26
C ARG A 182 -14.14 7.61 -2.23
N GLY A 183 -12.97 8.24 -2.32
CA GLY A 183 -11.89 7.82 -3.22
C GLY A 183 -12.08 8.22 -4.69
N MET A 184 -13.18 8.88 -5.06
CA MET A 184 -13.49 9.24 -6.44
C MET A 184 -12.44 10.19 -7.04
N LEU A 185 -11.92 11.12 -6.25
CA LEU A 185 -10.87 12.08 -6.65
C LEU A 185 -9.56 11.42 -7.09
N GLN A 186 -9.33 10.14 -6.74
CA GLN A 186 -8.13 9.43 -7.20
C GLN A 186 -8.09 9.27 -8.73
N LYS A 187 -9.26 9.23 -9.38
CA LYS A 187 -9.39 9.07 -10.84
C LYS A 187 -8.81 10.24 -11.64
N ASP A 188 -8.81 11.42 -11.05
CA ASP A 188 -8.36 12.64 -11.72
C ASP A 188 -6.83 12.80 -11.67
N VAL A 189 -6.18 12.05 -10.77
CA VAL A 189 -4.75 12.21 -10.46
C VAL A 189 -3.94 10.95 -10.77
N LYS A 190 -4.58 9.77 -10.82
CA LYS A 190 -3.90 8.46 -10.97
C LYS A 190 -4.50 7.62 -12.07
N ASN A 191 -3.65 6.79 -12.68
CA ASN A 191 -4.06 5.79 -13.67
C ASN A 191 -4.82 4.59 -13.06
N GLU A 192 -4.65 4.35 -11.76
CA GLU A 192 -5.32 3.29 -11.01
C GLU A 192 -5.89 3.84 -9.70
N VAL A 193 -7.07 3.36 -9.34
CA VAL A 193 -7.74 3.69 -8.07
C VAL A 193 -7.49 2.55 -7.10
N LYS A 194 -7.01 2.88 -5.89
CA LYS A 194 -6.78 1.89 -4.83
C LYS A 194 -7.79 2.10 -3.73
N LEU A 195 -8.54 1.05 -3.41
CA LEU A 195 -9.52 1.02 -2.33
C LEU A 195 -9.18 -0.08 -1.33
N TYR A 196 -9.56 0.15 -0.08
CA TYR A 196 -9.34 -0.78 1.04
C TYR A 196 -10.69 -1.24 1.54
N PHE A 197 -10.93 -2.54 1.47
CA PHE A 197 -12.16 -3.19 1.87
C PHE A 197 -11.97 -3.87 3.22
N CYS A 198 -12.94 -3.75 4.11
CA CYS A 198 -12.97 -4.45 5.38
C CYS A 198 -14.42 -4.85 5.67
N ASP A 199 -14.68 -6.15 5.78
CA ASP A 199 -16.03 -6.70 5.79
C ASP A 199 -16.85 -6.19 4.58
N ARG A 200 -17.87 -5.36 4.81
CA ARG A 200 -18.75 -4.79 3.77
C ARG A 200 -18.47 -3.33 3.46
N ILE A 201 -17.45 -2.73 4.08
CA ILE A 201 -17.12 -1.31 3.97
C ILE A 201 -15.87 -1.12 3.11
N PHE A 202 -15.82 0.01 2.40
CA PHE A 202 -14.69 0.45 1.59
C PHE A 202 -14.46 1.96 1.65
#